data_AF-A0A4U2EWC0-F1
#
_entry.id   AF-A0A4U2EWC0-F1
#
_cell.length_a   1.000
_cell.length_b   1.000
_cell.length_c   1.000
_cell.angle_alpha   90.00
_cell.angle_beta   90.00
_cell.angle_gamma   90.00
#
_symmetry.space_group_name_H-M   'P 1'
#
loop_
_entity.id
_entity.type
_entity.pdbx_description
1 polymer ?
#
loop_
_entity_poly.entity_id
_entity_poly.type
_entity_poly.pdbx_seq_one_letter_code
_entity_poly.pdbx_strand_id
1 'polypeptide(L)'
;MRKSYYTPGFIVVLFTMGMSAFEHRMFEKPYSNEDVIYHKVDVTGKYGSAGRGLNYDVIFDKKYKYNIKVQGYDFNSINYKSSLGFGSPKDIDDLNVGLVSTHINEIYYTVYVRTGNETLLASADGIDRINNIHSQQIKENALFSLIAFVFLSVFFRFLKKQHSFP
;
A
#
# COMPACT_ATOMS: atom_id res chain seq x y z
N MET A 1 -34.54 -2.05 37.35
CA MET A 1 -33.93 -1.57 36.09
C MET A 1 -32.74 -2.47 35.74
N ARG A 2 -32.84 -3.30 34.69
CA ARG A 2 -31.70 -4.09 34.20
C ARG A 2 -30.72 -3.13 33.51
N LYS A 3 -29.56 -2.86 34.11
CA LYS A 3 -28.47 -2.15 33.42
C LYS A 3 -28.08 -2.97 32.20
N SER A 4 -28.22 -2.40 31.01
CA SER A 4 -27.79 -3.03 29.76
C SER A 4 -26.27 -3.00 29.71
N TYR A 5 -25.62 -4.09 30.10
CA TYR A 5 -24.17 -4.26 30.03
C TYR A 5 -23.65 -4.54 28.60
N TYR A 6 -24.54 -4.52 27.59
CA TYR A 6 -24.19 -4.72 26.18
C TYR A 6 -23.65 -3.45 25.50
N THR A 7 -23.94 -2.27 26.07
CA THR A 7 -23.65 -0.99 25.45
C THR A 7 -22.14 -0.66 25.37
N PRO A 8 -21.30 -0.92 26.40
CA PRO A 8 -19.88 -0.55 26.33
C PRO A 8 -19.09 -1.40 25.33
N GLY A 9 -19.30 -2.72 25.33
CA GLY A 9 -18.58 -3.64 24.43
C GLY A 9 -18.92 -3.41 22.96
N PHE A 10 -20.18 -3.11 22.66
CA PHE A 10 -20.62 -2.79 21.30
C PHE A 10 -20.01 -1.47 20.79
N ILE A 11 -19.90 -0.45 21.67
CA ILE A 11 -19.25 0.82 21.33
C ILE A 11 -17.76 0.63 21.05
N VAL A 12 -17.05 -0.18 21.85
CA VAL A 12 -15.62 -0.46 21.61
C VAL A 12 -15.41 -1.14 20.27
N VAL A 13 -16.26 -2.10 19.88
CA VAL A 13 -16.14 -2.78 18.58
C VAL A 13 -16.48 -1.87 17.41
N LEU A 14 -17.51 -1.02 17.52
CA LEU A 14 -17.79 -0.03 16.48
C LEU A 14 -16.65 0.99 16.35
N PHE A 15 -16.03 1.38 17.46
CA PHE A 15 -14.90 2.32 17.45
C PHE A 15 -13.64 1.69 16.84
N THR A 16 -13.32 0.43 17.16
CA THR A 16 -12.20 -0.29 16.54
C THR A 16 -12.45 -0.60 15.07
N MET A 17 -13.69 -0.94 14.68
CA MET A 17 -14.11 -1.05 13.28
C MET A 17 -13.96 0.27 12.53
N GLY A 18 -14.41 1.38 13.13
CA GLY A 18 -14.29 2.72 12.56
C GLY A 18 -12.84 3.15 12.38
N MET A 19 -11.99 2.95 13.40
CA MET A 19 -10.56 3.24 13.28
C MET A 19 -9.88 2.36 12.24
N SER A 20 -10.18 1.05 12.21
CA SER A 20 -9.60 0.14 11.21
C SER A 20 -10.03 0.51 9.78
N ALA A 21 -11.30 0.88 9.57
CA ALA A 21 -11.77 1.34 8.27
C ALA A 21 -11.08 2.64 7.82
N PHE A 22 -10.75 3.53 8.76
CA PHE A 22 -10.03 4.78 8.52
C PHE A 22 -8.54 4.53 8.24
N GLU A 23 -7.88 3.71 9.06
CA GLU A 23 -6.47 3.32 8.91
C GLU A 23 -6.23 2.54 7.61
N HIS A 24 -7.19 1.72 7.17
CA HIS A 24 -7.11 0.91 5.95
C HIS A 24 -7.87 1.50 4.77
N ARG A 25 -8.22 2.79 4.83
CA ARG A 25 -8.57 3.57 3.63
C ARG A 25 -9.74 3.00 2.84
N MET A 26 -10.76 2.49 3.53
CA MET A 26 -11.96 1.95 2.88
C MET A 26 -12.67 2.97 1.97
N PHE A 27 -12.44 4.27 2.19
CA PHE A 27 -13.16 5.36 1.53
C PHE A 27 -12.30 6.21 0.59
N GLU A 28 -11.02 5.89 0.40
CA GLU A 28 -10.21 6.62 -0.59
C GLU A 28 -10.61 6.23 -2.02
N LYS A 29 -10.67 7.23 -2.90
CA LYS A 29 -10.93 7.02 -4.33
C LYS A 29 -9.78 6.18 -4.91
N PRO A 30 -10.07 5.20 -5.79
CA PRO A 30 -9.02 4.48 -6.50
C PRO A 30 -8.18 5.43 -7.36
N TYR A 31 -6.90 5.09 -7.54
CA TYR A 31 -5.99 5.84 -8.39
C TYR A 31 -6.42 5.76 -9.85
N SER A 32 -6.12 6.81 -10.60
CA SER A 32 -6.43 6.98 -12.01
C SER A 32 -5.25 7.57 -12.78
N ASN A 33 -5.31 7.56 -14.11
CA ASN A 33 -4.24 8.12 -14.94
C ASN A 33 -4.03 9.63 -14.72
N GLU A 34 -5.06 10.35 -14.26
CA GLU A 34 -4.98 11.78 -13.95
C GLU A 34 -4.08 12.07 -12.73
N ASP A 35 -3.89 11.08 -11.86
CA ASP A 35 -3.09 11.19 -10.64
C ASP A 35 -1.59 10.97 -10.90
N VAL A 36 -1.21 10.57 -12.12
CA VAL A 36 0.15 10.15 -12.47
C VAL A 36 1.02 11.36 -12.81
N ILE A 37 2.10 11.53 -12.08
CA ILE A 37 3.13 12.54 -12.34
C ILE A 37 4.36 11.86 -12.93
N TYR A 38 4.81 12.34 -14.09
CA TYR A 38 5.94 11.77 -14.80
C TYR A 38 7.26 12.46 -14.47
N HIS A 39 8.29 11.66 -14.23
CA HIS A 39 9.63 12.10 -13.82
C HIS A 39 10.69 11.43 -14.68
N LYS A 40 11.66 12.22 -15.16
CA LYS A 40 12.92 11.67 -15.66
C LYS A 40 13.85 11.44 -14.48
N VAL A 41 14.34 10.23 -14.31
CA VAL A 41 15.03 9.81 -13.09
C VAL A 41 16.29 9.00 -13.39
N ASP A 42 17.20 8.95 -12.43
CA ASP A 42 18.32 8.01 -12.42
C ASP A 42 18.14 7.01 -11.26
N VAL A 43 18.53 5.76 -11.45
CA VAL A 43 18.49 4.75 -10.39
C VAL A 43 19.65 4.99 -9.44
N THR A 44 19.37 5.15 -8.14
CA THR A 44 20.44 5.40 -7.16
C THR A 44 21.04 4.13 -6.56
N GLY A 45 20.33 2.99 -6.68
CA GLY A 45 20.68 1.73 -6.02
C GLY A 45 20.48 1.74 -4.50
N LYS A 46 19.95 2.83 -3.94
CA LYS A 46 19.65 2.93 -2.51
C LYS A 46 18.24 2.43 -2.24
N TYR A 47 18.08 1.71 -1.14
CA TYR A 47 16.81 1.22 -0.62
C TYR A 47 16.72 1.51 0.88
N GLY A 48 15.51 1.45 1.43
CA GLY A 48 15.26 1.66 2.84
C GLY A 48 13.96 1.01 3.29
N SER A 49 13.72 1.07 4.60
CA SER A 49 12.47 0.62 5.20
C SER A 49 11.84 1.74 6.01
N ALA A 50 10.54 1.95 5.83
CA ALA A 50 9.74 2.89 6.62
C ALA A 50 9.12 2.23 7.86
N GLY A 51 9.50 0.98 8.18
CA GLY A 51 8.88 0.18 9.24
C GLY A 51 7.56 -0.46 8.80
N ARG A 52 6.96 -1.28 9.68
CA ARG A 52 5.70 -2.02 9.42
C ARG A 52 5.70 -2.84 8.10
N GLY A 53 6.88 -3.33 7.69
CA GLY A 53 7.04 -4.11 6.46
C GLY A 53 7.07 -3.30 5.16
N LEU A 54 7.09 -1.96 5.24
CA LEU A 54 7.16 -1.09 4.08
C LEU A 54 8.62 -0.86 3.68
N ASN A 55 8.98 -1.33 2.50
CA ASN A 55 10.29 -1.12 1.89
C ASN A 55 10.14 -0.20 0.69
N TYR A 56 11.14 0.66 0.47
CA TYR A 56 11.16 1.60 -0.63
C TYR A 56 12.54 1.64 -1.29
N ASP A 57 12.54 1.89 -2.59
CA ASP A 57 13.72 2.26 -3.36
C ASP A 57 13.85 3.78 -3.41
N VAL A 58 15.05 4.27 -3.73
CA VAL A 58 15.31 5.69 -3.94
C VAL A 58 15.75 5.91 -5.38
N ILE A 59 15.06 6.82 -6.06
CA ILE A 59 15.40 7.28 -7.40
C ILE A 59 15.74 8.77 -7.36
N PHE A 60 16.62 9.22 -8.25
CA PHE A 60 17.04 10.62 -8.30
C PHE A 60 16.32 11.35 -9.42
N ASP A 61 15.59 12.41 -9.11
CA ASP A 61 14.92 13.25 -10.10
C ASP A 61 15.92 14.13 -10.85
N LYS A 62 16.01 13.97 -12.17
CA LYS A 62 16.97 14.70 -13.00
C LYS A 62 16.60 16.16 -13.18
N LYS A 63 15.30 16.50 -13.16
CA LYS A 63 14.78 17.85 -13.40
C LYS A 63 14.94 18.73 -12.15
N TYR A 64 14.51 18.22 -11.01
CA TYR A 64 14.43 18.95 -9.76
C TYR A 64 15.59 18.64 -8.79
N LYS A 65 16.47 17.70 -9.15
CA LYS A 65 17.72 17.40 -8.43
C LYS A 65 17.53 16.96 -6.98
N TYR A 66 16.52 16.12 -6.72
CA TYR A 66 16.28 15.55 -5.39
C TYR A 66 15.96 14.05 -5.44
N ASN A 67 16.09 13.39 -4.31
CA ASN A 67 15.79 11.97 -4.16
C ASN A 67 14.30 11.74 -3.88
N ILE A 68 13.67 10.85 -4.63
CA ILE A 68 12.29 10.42 -4.44
C ILE A 68 12.31 8.99 -3.87
N LYS A 69 11.57 8.75 -2.79
CA LYS A 69 11.35 7.40 -2.27
C LYS A 69 10.16 6.79 -3.02
N VAL A 70 10.34 5.60 -3.57
CA VAL A 70 9.35 4.94 -4.41
C VAL A 70 9.17 3.48 -4.04
N GLN A 71 8.00 2.91 -4.33
CA GLN A 71 7.70 1.50 -4.12
C GLN A 71 6.85 0.93 -5.26
N GLY A 72 6.75 -0.40 -5.32
CA GLY A 72 5.88 -1.10 -6.27
C GLY A 72 6.59 -1.54 -7.57
N TYR A 73 7.83 -1.11 -7.81
CA TYR A 73 8.64 -1.56 -8.93
C TYR A 73 10.08 -1.86 -8.45
N ASP A 74 10.63 -3.00 -8.88
CA ASP A 74 12.01 -3.39 -8.55
C ASP A 74 12.97 -2.79 -9.57
N PHE A 75 13.59 -1.66 -9.23
CA PHE A 75 14.56 -1.00 -10.11
C PHE A 75 15.88 -1.77 -10.23
N ASN A 76 16.17 -2.72 -9.32
CA ASN A 76 17.36 -3.56 -9.45
C ASN A 76 17.24 -4.54 -10.62
N SER A 77 16.01 -4.93 -11.00
CA SER A 77 15.76 -5.77 -12.18
C SER A 77 16.22 -5.13 -13.49
N ILE A 78 16.28 -3.79 -13.55
CA ILE A 78 16.80 -3.05 -14.71
C ILE A 78 18.32 -3.19 -14.78
N ASN A 79 19.02 -3.10 -13.64
CA ASN A 79 20.47 -3.29 -13.55
C ASN A 79 20.88 -4.74 -13.80
N TYR A 80 20.09 -5.73 -13.37
CA TYR A 80 20.46 -7.14 -13.50
C TYR A 80 20.47 -7.63 -14.97
N LYS A 81 19.66 -7.02 -15.85
CA LYS A 81 19.67 -7.33 -17.29
C LYS A 81 20.94 -6.84 -17.99
N SER A 82 21.62 -5.81 -17.48
CA SER A 82 22.88 -5.35 -18.07
C SER A 82 24.10 -6.18 -17.62
N SER A 83 24.05 -6.83 -16.45
CA SER A 83 25.18 -7.59 -15.90
C SER A 83 25.35 -9.02 -16.44
N LEU A 84 24.32 -9.60 -17.10
CA LEU A 84 24.36 -10.99 -17.59
C LEU A 84 24.87 -11.15 -19.03
N GLY A 85 25.41 -10.11 -19.65
CA GLY A 85 26.03 -10.17 -20.99
C GLY A 85 25.07 -10.43 -22.16
N PHE A 86 23.77 -10.58 -21.90
CA PHE A 86 22.71 -10.70 -22.91
C PHE A 86 21.86 -9.44 -22.94
N GLY A 87 22.45 -8.36 -23.47
CA GLY A 87 21.77 -7.09 -23.71
C GLY A 87 22.78 -5.93 -23.71
N SER A 88 22.60 -4.98 -24.64
CA SER A 88 23.23 -3.66 -24.48
C SER A 88 22.87 -3.10 -23.11
N PRO A 89 23.74 -2.31 -22.44
CA PRO A 89 23.34 -1.49 -21.31
C PRO A 89 22.05 -0.79 -21.73
N LYS A 90 20.90 -1.12 -21.12
CA LYS A 90 19.69 -0.34 -21.39
C LYS A 90 20.06 1.09 -21.03
N ASP A 91 19.75 2.06 -21.88
CA ASP A 91 20.01 3.47 -21.59
C ASP A 91 19.20 3.88 -20.35
N ILE A 92 19.77 3.62 -19.17
CA ILE A 92 19.23 4.03 -17.88
C ILE A 92 19.24 5.56 -17.81
N ASP A 93 20.07 6.21 -18.64
CA ASP A 93 20.15 7.65 -18.82
C ASP A 93 18.81 8.30 -19.23
N ASP A 94 17.90 7.53 -19.82
CA ASP A 94 16.58 7.99 -20.28
C ASP A 94 15.41 7.25 -19.60
N LEU A 95 15.57 6.95 -18.30
CA LEU A 95 14.52 6.38 -17.47
C LEU A 95 13.45 7.42 -17.15
N ASN A 96 12.21 7.13 -17.56
CA ASN A 96 11.02 7.92 -17.25
C ASN A 96 10.06 7.07 -16.42
N VAL A 97 9.65 7.58 -15.27
CA VAL A 97 8.75 6.90 -14.34
C VAL A 97 7.49 7.74 -14.12
N GLY A 98 6.35 7.08 -13.99
CA GLY A 98 5.10 7.70 -13.57
C GLY A 98 4.84 7.31 -12.13
N LEU A 99 4.61 8.31 -11.30
CA LEU A 99 4.46 8.18 -9.86
C LEU A 99 3.08 8.67 -9.44
N VAL A 100 2.47 7.97 -8.50
CA VAL A 100 1.29 8.45 -7.79
C VAL A 100 1.62 8.63 -6.31
N SER A 101 1.12 9.71 -5.72
CA SER A 101 1.36 10.00 -4.30
C SER A 101 0.77 8.89 -3.44
N THR A 102 1.51 8.46 -2.43
CA THR A 102 0.92 7.65 -1.37
C THR A 102 0.59 8.52 -0.17
N HIS A 103 -0.28 8.01 0.67
CA HIS A 103 -0.54 8.59 1.99
C HIS A 103 0.60 8.56 2.98
N ILE A 104 1.61 7.72 2.74
CA ILE A 104 2.78 7.71 3.56
C ILE A 104 3.59 8.89 3.05
N ASN A 105 3.64 9.94 3.86
CA ASN A 105 4.37 11.15 3.52
C ASN A 105 5.75 10.78 2.95
N GLU A 106 6.05 11.35 1.79
CA GLU A 106 7.31 11.23 1.07
C GLU A 106 7.61 9.88 0.39
N ILE A 107 6.66 8.94 0.34
CA ILE A 107 6.80 7.72 -0.49
C ILE A 107 5.76 7.75 -1.61
N TYR A 108 6.18 7.40 -2.82
CA TYR A 108 5.33 7.35 -4.02
C TYR A 108 5.21 5.92 -4.54
N TYR A 109 4.08 5.58 -5.16
CA TYR A 109 3.99 4.34 -5.91
C TYR A 109 4.45 4.56 -7.35
N THR A 110 5.31 3.66 -7.84
CA THR A 110 5.67 3.60 -9.26
C THR A 110 4.59 2.85 -10.02
N VAL A 111 3.90 3.55 -10.92
CA VAL A 111 2.84 2.99 -11.77
C VAL A 111 3.26 2.87 -13.24
N TYR A 112 4.34 3.53 -13.63
CA TYR A 112 4.83 3.49 -14.99
C TYR A 112 6.35 3.53 -15.00
N VAL A 113 6.95 2.77 -15.92
CA VAL A 113 8.40 2.74 -16.13
C VAL A 113 8.67 2.57 -17.62
N ARG A 114 9.46 3.48 -18.18
CA ARG A 114 9.95 3.41 -19.56
C ARG A 114 11.44 3.73 -19.61
N THR A 115 12.21 2.96 -20.37
CA THR A 115 13.63 3.21 -20.66
C THR A 115 13.79 3.31 -22.17
N GLY A 116 14.27 4.46 -22.66
CA GLY A 116 14.32 4.74 -24.09
C GLY A 116 12.95 4.56 -24.76
N ASN A 117 12.85 3.57 -25.66
CA ASN A 117 11.63 3.22 -26.41
C ASN A 117 10.85 2.04 -25.82
N GLU A 118 11.34 1.41 -24.76
CA GLU A 118 10.71 0.23 -24.16
C GLU A 118 9.93 0.61 -22.90
N THR A 119 8.63 0.30 -22.88
CA THR A 119 7.79 0.43 -21.68
C THR A 119 7.91 -0.87 -20.87
N LEU A 120 8.49 -0.77 -19.67
CA LEU A 120 8.68 -1.91 -18.76
C LEU A 120 7.48 -2.11 -17.83
N LEU A 121 6.74 -1.04 -17.54
CA LEU A 121 5.49 -1.05 -16.80
C LEU A 121 4.57 0.01 -17.40
N ALA A 122 3.40 -0.41 -17.90
CA ALA A 122 2.38 0.51 -18.39
C ALA A 122 1.58 1.10 -17.23
N SER A 123 1.18 2.37 -17.35
CA SER A 123 0.42 3.09 -16.31
C SER A 123 -0.86 2.35 -15.90
N ALA A 124 -1.60 1.81 -16.86
CA ALA A 124 -2.83 1.06 -16.61
C ALA A 124 -2.57 -0.16 -15.72
N ASP A 125 -1.57 -0.98 -16.07
CA ASP A 125 -1.20 -2.17 -15.31
C ASP A 125 -0.72 -1.82 -13.89
N GLY A 126 0.07 -0.74 -13.77
CA GLY A 126 0.55 -0.26 -12.47
C GLY A 126 -0.57 0.24 -11.56
N ILE A 127 -1.50 1.02 -12.12
CA ILE A 127 -2.68 1.53 -11.40
C ILE A 127 -3.60 0.38 -10.99
N ASP A 128 -3.92 -0.52 -11.91
CA ASP A 128 -4.78 -1.68 -11.64
C ASP A 128 -4.17 -2.57 -10.56
N ARG A 129 -2.85 -2.79 -10.59
CA ARG A 129 -2.16 -3.55 -9.55
C ARG A 129 -2.31 -2.92 -8.17
N ILE A 130 -2.08 -1.61 -8.04
CA ILE A 130 -2.18 -0.93 -6.73
C ILE A 130 -3.63 -0.89 -6.26
N ASN A 131 -4.58 -0.57 -7.14
CA ASN A 131 -6.00 -0.55 -6.81
C ASN A 131 -6.49 -1.93 -6.36
N ASN A 132 -6.02 -3.01 -7.00
CA ASN A 132 -6.34 -4.38 -6.60
C ASN A 132 -5.72 -4.75 -5.24
N ILE A 133 -4.46 -4.40 -4.99
CA ILE A 133 -3.82 -4.61 -3.67
C ILE A 133 -4.60 -3.89 -2.57
N HIS A 134 -4.95 -2.62 -2.81
CA HIS A 134 -5.72 -1.82 -1.87
C HIS A 134 -7.12 -2.39 -1.64
N SER A 135 -7.83 -2.79 -2.72
CA SER A 135 -9.14 -3.44 -2.63
C SER A 135 -9.08 -4.76 -1.85
N GLN A 136 -8.03 -5.56 -2.06
CA GLN A 136 -7.83 -6.82 -1.36
C GLN A 136 -7.57 -6.59 0.13
N GLN A 137 -6.72 -5.63 0.49
CA GLN A 137 -6.48 -5.25 1.89
C GLN A 137 -7.78 -4.81 2.57
N ILE A 138 -8.60 -3.99 1.92
CA ILE A 138 -9.92 -3.61 2.44
C ILE A 138 -10.78 -4.85 2.73
N LYS A 139 -10.87 -5.79 1.79
CA LYS A 139 -11.67 -7.02 1.94
C LYS A 139 -11.17 -7.88 3.09
N GLU A 140 -9.86 -8.09 3.18
CA GLU A 140 -9.23 -8.86 4.25
C GLU A 140 -9.47 -8.23 5.62
N ASN A 141 -9.30 -6.91 5.73
CA ASN A 141 -9.56 -6.19 6.98
C ASN A 141 -11.04 -6.24 7.38
N ALA A 142 -11.96 -6.11 6.42
CA ALA A 142 -13.39 -6.28 6.68
C ALA A 142 -13.69 -7.70 7.22
N LEU A 143 -13.09 -8.73 6.62
CA LEU A 143 -13.26 -10.11 7.04
C LEU A 143 -12.70 -10.35 8.45
N PHE A 144 -11.48 -9.91 8.74
CA PHE A 144 -10.89 -10.02 10.07
C PHE A 144 -11.73 -9.32 11.14
N SER A 145 -12.29 -8.15 10.80
CA SER A 145 -13.16 -7.41 11.69
C SER A 145 -14.47 -8.15 11.99
N LEU A 146 -15.08 -8.76 10.97
CA LEU A 146 -16.27 -9.61 11.14
C LEU A 146 -15.98 -10.82 12.03
N ILE A 147 -14.85 -11.49 11.81
CA ILE A 147 -14.40 -12.62 12.62
C ILE A 147 -14.22 -12.20 14.07
N ALA A 148 -13.52 -11.08 14.32
CA ALA A 148 -13.32 -10.54 15.65
C ALA A 148 -14.66 -10.22 16.35
N PHE A 149 -15.61 -9.62 15.64
CA PHE A 149 -16.95 -9.33 16.16
C PHE A 149 -17.69 -10.60 16.62
N VAL A 150 -17.63 -11.67 15.83
CA VAL A 150 -18.23 -12.97 16.18
C VAL A 150 -17.57 -13.54 17.44
N PHE A 151 -16.23 -13.56 17.49
CA PHE A 151 -15.48 -14.06 18.66
C PHE A 151 -15.82 -13.28 19.94
N LEU A 152 -15.80 -11.94 19.88
CA LEU A 152 -16.17 -11.08 21.01
C LEU A 152 -17.61 -11.34 21.46
N SER A 153 -18.55 -11.47 20.53
CA SER A 153 -19.95 -11.75 20.83
C SER A 153 -20.13 -13.08 21.56
N VAL A 154 -19.41 -14.13 21.14
CA VAL A 154 -19.41 -15.44 21.80
C VAL A 154 -18.76 -15.35 23.18
N PHE A 155 -17.59 -14.72 23.29
CA PHE A 155 -16.87 -14.54 24.54
C PHE A 155 -17.71 -13.83 25.61
N PHE A 156 -18.39 -12.73 25.26
CA PHE A 156 -19.29 -12.04 26.18
C PHE A 156 -20.50 -12.89 26.60
N ARG A 157 -21.04 -13.72 25.71
CA ARG A 157 -22.11 -14.68 26.07
C ARG A 157 -21.61 -15.71 27.09
N PHE A 158 -20.39 -16.21 26.93
CA PHE A 158 -19.77 -17.13 27.90
C PHE A 158 -19.51 -16.47 29.25
N LEU A 159 -18.93 -15.27 29.29
CA LEU A 159 -18.70 -14.52 30.54
C LEU A 159 -20.02 -14.24 31.29
N LYS A 160 -21.07 -13.87 30.55
CA LYS A 160 -22.40 -13.68 31.13
C LYS A 160 -22.92 -14.98 31.75
N LYS A 161 -22.71 -16.13 31.11
CA LYS A 161 -23.13 -17.44 31.66
C LYS A 161 -22.39 -17.76 32.97
N GLN A 162 -21.10 -17.47 33.08
CA GLN A 162 -20.34 -17.67 34.32
C GLN A 162 -20.78 -16.73 35.46
N HIS A 163 -21.05 -15.46 35.16
CA HIS A 163 -21.58 -14.50 36.15
C HIS A 163 -23.07 -14.68 36.49
N SER A 164 -23.76 -15.62 35.85
CA SER A 164 -25.18 -15.93 36.12
C SER A 164 -25.39 -17.19 36.97
N PHE A 165 -24.32 -17.80 37.48
CA PHE A 165 -24.45 -18.87 38.47
C PHE A 165 -24.64 -18.27 39.88
N PRO A 166 -25.62 -18.76 40.66
CA PRO A 166 -25.88 -18.31 42.03
C PRO A 166 -24.76 -18.69 43.00
#